data_AF-A0A0F9SKQ7-F1
#
_entry.id   AF-A0A0F9SKQ7-F1
#
_cell.length_a   1.000
_cell.length_b   1.000
_cell.length_c   1.000
_cell.angle_alpha   90.00
_cell.angle_beta   90.00
_cell.angle_gamma   90.00
#
_symmetry.space_group_name_H-M   'P 1'
#
loop_
_entity.id
_entity.type
_entity.pdbx_description
1 polymer ?
#
loop_
_entity_poly.entity_id
_entity_poly.type
_entity_poly.pdbx_seq_one_letter_code
_entity_poly.pdbx_strand_id
1 'polypeptide(L)'
;MWNWLSQYTAVLSLGVSIAMLIVWVVYLQLLLNGYRRQRSSSILISRGAGHGIRSRCLITSMSAEPLYITSIIATLETDAKSYEYALTDLRDLPEDLGSDPRSSMRQGSLSTGDYLDIGHFDELVSQLVETDPELSNLSSWTDSVTGLNLIVVALYGPDLLPVGASRRFSFVENGERNLRIRPNSLTTRQLRSRRQGRRLMRKLAEHL
;
A
#
# COMPACT_ATOMS: atom_id res chain seq x y z
N MET A 1 60.71 -18.85 -29.65
CA MET A 1 59.66 -18.97 -28.62
C MET A 1 59.00 -17.62 -28.29
N TRP A 2 59.74 -16.51 -28.17
CA TRP A 2 59.18 -15.16 -27.94
C TRP A 2 58.32 -14.60 -29.09
N ASN A 3 58.62 -14.92 -30.35
CA ASN A 3 57.84 -14.44 -31.51
C ASN A 3 56.44 -15.05 -31.64
N TRP A 4 56.17 -16.22 -31.04
CA TRP A 4 54.83 -16.82 -31.06
C TRP A 4 53.90 -16.11 -30.06
N LEU A 5 54.45 -15.70 -28.90
CA LEU A 5 53.71 -14.91 -27.92
C LEU A 5 53.30 -13.55 -28.52
N SER A 6 54.17 -12.90 -29.30
CA SER A 6 53.85 -11.58 -29.89
C SER A 6 52.82 -11.63 -31.02
N GLN A 7 52.56 -12.81 -31.61
CA GLN A 7 51.60 -12.97 -32.70
C GLN A 7 50.17 -13.20 -32.19
N TYR A 8 50.02 -13.69 -30.95
CA TYR A 8 48.73 -13.95 -30.30
C TYR A 8 48.42 -13.02 -29.12
N THR A 9 49.35 -12.15 -28.71
CA THR A 9 49.13 -11.13 -27.65
C THR A 9 47.92 -10.26 -27.91
N ALA A 10 47.63 -9.91 -29.17
CA ALA A 10 46.45 -9.13 -29.54
C ALA A 10 45.14 -9.89 -29.29
N VAL A 11 45.11 -11.21 -29.56
CA VAL A 11 43.91 -12.04 -29.32
C VAL A 11 43.74 -12.32 -27.83
N LEU A 12 44.86 -12.56 -27.11
CA LEU A 12 44.89 -12.74 -25.66
C LEU A 12 44.43 -11.48 -24.91
N SER A 13 44.93 -10.30 -25.30
CA SER A 13 44.51 -9.04 -24.68
C SER A 13 43.04 -8.71 -24.94
N LEU A 14 42.55 -9.04 -26.13
CA LEU A 14 41.14 -8.88 -26.48
C LEU A 14 40.25 -9.85 -25.66
N GLY A 15 40.71 -11.10 -25.48
CA GLY A 15 40.06 -12.08 -24.60
C GLY A 15 40.00 -11.63 -23.13
N VAL A 16 41.12 -11.14 -22.59
CA VAL A 16 41.18 -10.58 -21.23
C VAL A 16 40.28 -9.36 -21.09
N SER A 17 40.22 -8.49 -22.10
CA SER A 17 39.37 -7.30 -22.09
C SER A 17 37.88 -7.66 -22.10
N ILE A 18 37.47 -8.65 -22.90
CA ILE A 18 36.10 -9.18 -22.90
C ILE A 18 35.77 -9.81 -21.54
N ALA A 19 36.68 -10.63 -20.98
CA ALA A 19 36.48 -11.24 -19.67
C ALA A 19 36.32 -10.17 -18.58
N MET A 20 37.14 -9.12 -18.61
CA MET A 20 37.02 -7.98 -17.70
C MET A 20 35.67 -7.27 -17.87
N LEU A 21 35.21 -7.06 -19.10
CA LEU A 21 33.91 -6.45 -19.39
C LEU A 21 32.76 -7.30 -18.84
N ILE A 22 32.84 -8.63 -18.95
CA ILE A 22 31.83 -9.55 -18.38
C ILE A 22 31.78 -9.40 -16.86
N VAL A 23 32.93 -9.33 -16.17
CA VAL A 23 32.98 -9.12 -14.73
C VAL A 23 32.31 -7.80 -14.33
N TRP A 24 32.57 -6.73 -15.08
CA TRP A 24 31.91 -5.44 -14.88
C TRP A 24 30.38 -5.51 -15.08
N VAL A 25 29.91 -6.21 -16.11
CA VAL A 25 28.47 -6.40 -16.36
C VAL A 25 27.82 -7.17 -15.21
N VAL A 26 28.44 -8.26 -14.74
CA VAL A 26 27.94 -9.03 -13.59
C VAL A 26 27.89 -8.16 -12.33
N TYR A 27 28.95 -7.41 -12.06
CA TYR A 27 29.00 -6.51 -10.91
C TYR A 27 27.92 -5.42 -10.99
N LEU A 28 27.74 -4.80 -12.16
CA LEU A 28 26.69 -3.83 -12.40
C LEU A 28 25.30 -4.44 -12.19
N GLN A 29 25.08 -5.67 -12.66
CA GLN A 29 23.80 -6.36 -12.51
C GLN A 29 23.50 -6.68 -11.04
N LEU A 30 24.48 -7.11 -10.26
CA LEU A 30 24.35 -7.33 -8.81
C LEU A 30 24.01 -6.03 -8.09
N LEU A 31 24.72 -4.95 -8.42
CA LEU A 31 24.50 -3.63 -7.82
C LEU A 31 23.10 -3.10 -8.15
N LEU A 32 22.68 -3.20 -9.43
CA LEU A 32 21.34 -2.79 -9.86
C LEU A 32 20.24 -3.59 -9.17
N ASN A 33 20.40 -4.90 -9.01
CA ASN A 33 19.42 -5.75 -8.33
C ASN A 33 19.34 -5.43 -6.83
N GLY A 34 20.49 -5.23 -6.17
CA GLY A 34 20.54 -4.80 -4.77
C GLY A 34 19.85 -3.45 -4.56
N TYR A 35 20.19 -2.47 -5.40
CA TYR A 35 19.61 -1.13 -5.36
C TYR A 35 18.09 -1.14 -5.57
N ARG A 36 17.59 -1.90 -6.54
CA ARG A 36 16.15 -2.05 -6.80
C ARG A 36 15.40 -2.69 -5.63
N ARG A 37 16.00 -3.67 -4.96
CA ARG A 37 15.36 -4.37 -3.84
C ARG A 37 15.31 -3.51 -2.57
N GLN A 38 16.38 -2.77 -2.28
CA GLN A 38 16.45 -1.91 -1.09
C GLN A 38 15.51 -0.70 -1.17
N ARG A 39 15.30 -0.13 -2.36
CA ARG A 39 14.43 1.05 -2.55
C ARG A 39 12.94 0.75 -2.62
N SER A 40 12.51 -0.49 -2.45
CA SER A 40 11.11 -0.85 -2.68
C SER A 40 10.24 -0.49 -1.46
N SER A 41 9.32 0.47 -1.62
CA SER A 41 8.40 0.91 -0.57
C SER A 41 7.31 -0.12 -0.27
N SER A 42 7.26 -0.69 0.93
CA SER A 42 6.29 -1.72 1.31
C SER A 42 5.31 -1.23 2.36
N ILE A 43 4.02 -1.33 2.07
CA ILE A 43 2.94 -0.99 3.01
C ILE A 43 2.07 -2.23 3.20
N LEU A 44 1.88 -2.64 4.44
CA LEU A 44 1.02 -3.76 4.82
C LEU A 44 -0.28 -3.21 5.37
N ILE A 45 -1.41 -3.57 4.77
CA ILE A 45 -2.74 -3.30 5.34
C ILE A 45 -3.18 -4.61 5.97
N SER A 46 -3.40 -4.65 7.27
CA SER A 46 -3.70 -5.88 7.99
C SER A 46 -4.90 -5.73 8.90
N ARG A 47 -5.50 -6.86 9.26
CA ARG A 47 -6.56 -6.95 10.25
C ARG A 47 -5.94 -7.41 11.58
N GLY A 48 -6.05 -6.59 12.61
CA GLY A 48 -5.54 -6.86 13.96
C GLY A 48 -6.66 -7.08 14.99
N ALA A 49 -6.28 -7.62 16.15
CA ALA A 49 -7.09 -7.65 17.38
C ALA A 49 -8.52 -8.25 17.26
N GLY A 50 -8.73 -9.30 16.47
CA GLY A 50 -10.03 -9.99 16.44
C GLY A 50 -10.26 -10.82 15.18
N HIS A 51 -11.35 -11.60 15.16
CA HIS A 51 -11.74 -12.46 14.04
C HIS A 51 -13.08 -12.07 13.38
N GLY A 52 -13.78 -11.07 13.92
CA GLY A 52 -15.07 -10.57 13.43
C GLY A 52 -15.01 -9.12 12.92
N ILE A 53 -16.17 -8.52 12.64
CA ILE A 53 -16.31 -7.14 12.12
C ILE A 53 -15.64 -6.09 13.02
N ARG A 54 -15.62 -6.31 14.35
CA ARG A 54 -14.96 -5.47 15.36
C ARG A 54 -13.43 -5.61 15.39
N SER A 55 -12.83 -6.27 14.41
CA SER A 55 -11.38 -6.28 14.25
C SER A 55 -10.87 -4.89 13.84
N ARG A 56 -9.64 -4.56 14.20
CA ARG A 56 -9.01 -3.28 13.83
C ARG A 56 -8.30 -3.37 12.49
N CYS A 57 -8.33 -2.28 11.74
CA CYS A 57 -7.54 -2.12 10.54
C CYS A 57 -6.23 -1.40 10.84
N LEU A 58 -5.11 -2.08 10.61
CA LEU A 58 -3.78 -1.56 10.85
C LEU A 58 -3.03 -1.38 9.53
N ILE A 59 -2.41 -0.21 9.35
CA ILE A 59 -1.50 0.05 8.23
C ILE A 59 -0.09 0.09 8.77
N THR A 60 0.77 -0.79 8.30
CA THR A 60 2.16 -0.88 8.77
C THR A 60 3.13 -0.53 7.66
N SER A 61 4.11 0.30 7.97
CA SER A 61 5.24 0.56 7.07
C SER A 61 6.24 -0.57 7.17
N MET A 62 6.46 -1.27 6.05
CA MET A 62 7.48 -2.31 5.87
C MET A 62 8.60 -1.82 4.94
N SER A 63 8.67 -0.50 4.70
CA SER A 63 9.69 0.12 3.84
C SER A 63 11.01 0.27 4.59
N ALA A 64 12.13 0.30 3.86
CA ALA A 64 13.44 0.51 4.46
C ALA A 64 13.65 1.94 4.99
N GLU A 65 12.93 2.91 4.43
CA GLU A 65 12.90 4.30 4.89
C GLU A 65 11.48 4.68 5.36
N PRO A 66 11.33 5.71 6.21
CA PRO A 66 10.04 6.21 6.62
C PRO A 66 9.17 6.67 5.44
N LEU A 67 7.85 6.49 5.58
CA LEU A 67 6.86 6.93 4.60
C LEU A 67 5.81 7.81 5.28
N TYR A 68 5.36 8.83 4.57
CA TYR A 68 4.30 9.70 5.05
C TYR A 68 2.98 9.29 4.42
N ILE A 69 2.05 8.76 5.21
CA ILE A 69 0.69 8.47 4.74
C ILE A 69 0.00 9.80 4.51
N THR A 70 -0.43 10.07 3.28
CA THR A 70 -1.12 11.32 2.92
C THR A 70 -2.62 11.17 2.93
N SER A 71 -3.14 10.04 2.43
CA SER A 71 -4.57 9.80 2.36
C SER A 71 -4.85 8.30 2.36
N ILE A 72 -6.01 7.93 2.89
CA ILE A 72 -6.52 6.58 2.87
C ILE A 72 -7.88 6.65 2.19
N ILE A 73 -7.99 6.00 1.04
CA ILE A 73 -9.19 5.97 0.24
C ILE A 73 -9.90 4.64 0.51
N ALA A 74 -11.16 4.72 0.92
CA ALA A 74 -12.03 3.57 1.11
C ALA A 74 -13.05 3.50 -0.03
N THR A 75 -13.17 2.33 -0.62
CA THR A 75 -14.22 2.03 -1.58
C THR A 75 -15.14 0.97 -0.98
N LEU A 76 -16.39 1.35 -0.70
CA LEU A 76 -17.44 0.41 -0.36
C LEU A 76 -17.97 -0.25 -1.63
N GLU A 77 -18.15 -1.56 -1.58
CA GLU A 77 -18.73 -2.34 -2.66
C GLU A 77 -20.09 -2.87 -2.20
N THR A 78 -21.12 -2.57 -2.98
CA THR A 78 -22.47 -3.13 -2.85
C THR A 78 -22.76 -4.03 -4.04
N ASP A 79 -23.88 -4.76 -4.01
CA ASP A 79 -24.29 -5.62 -5.13
C ASP A 79 -24.47 -4.86 -6.45
N ALA A 80 -24.83 -3.57 -6.39
CA ALA A 80 -25.15 -2.77 -7.57
C ALA A 80 -24.03 -1.80 -7.97
N LYS A 81 -23.34 -1.19 -7.00
CA LYS A 81 -22.40 -0.08 -7.22
C LYS A 81 -21.24 -0.08 -6.22
N SER A 82 -20.20 0.66 -6.56
CA SER A 82 -19.09 0.96 -5.66
C SER A 82 -19.03 2.46 -5.35
N TYR A 83 -18.80 2.80 -4.09
CA TYR A 83 -18.78 4.16 -3.58
C TYR A 83 -17.42 4.45 -2.96
N GLU A 84 -16.75 5.52 -3.41
CA GLU A 84 -15.36 5.82 -3.06
C GLU A 84 -15.26 7.12 -2.25
N TYR A 85 -14.54 7.07 -1.13
CA TYR A 85 -14.38 8.17 -0.19
C TYR A 85 -12.97 8.24 0.37
N ALA A 86 -12.47 9.46 0.59
CA ALA A 86 -11.22 9.69 1.31
C ALA A 86 -11.48 9.69 2.82
N LEU A 87 -11.03 8.66 3.54
CA LEU A 87 -11.22 8.51 4.99
C LEU A 87 -10.56 9.62 5.82
N THR A 88 -9.59 10.35 5.26
CA THR A 88 -8.94 11.50 5.89
C THR A 88 -9.88 12.69 6.07
N ASP A 89 -10.89 12.82 5.21
CA ASP A 89 -11.72 14.03 5.15
C ASP A 89 -13.10 13.81 5.79
N LEU A 90 -13.39 12.57 6.24
CA LEU A 90 -14.70 12.16 6.75
C LEU A 90 -14.93 12.48 8.23
N ARG A 91 -13.94 13.00 8.97
CA ARG A 91 -14.09 13.34 10.40
C ARG A 91 -13.75 14.80 10.66
N ASP A 92 -14.62 15.46 11.40
CA ASP A 92 -14.19 16.56 12.27
C ASP A 92 -13.20 15.97 13.29
N LEU A 93 -11.99 16.51 13.32
CA LEU A 93 -10.98 16.03 14.27
C LEU A 93 -11.50 16.27 15.70
N PRO A 94 -11.40 15.27 16.59
CA PRO A 94 -11.73 15.50 18.00
C PRO A 94 -10.83 16.60 18.58
N GLU A 95 -11.36 17.44 19.47
CA GLU A 95 -10.58 18.51 20.14
C GLU A 95 -9.37 17.94 20.89
N ASP A 96 -9.47 16.72 21.42
CA ASP A 96 -8.37 15.95 21.97
C ASP A 96 -7.98 14.82 21.01
N LEU A 97 -6.79 14.95 20.42
CA LEU A 97 -6.23 13.97 19.47
C LEU A 97 -5.71 12.71 20.17
N GLY A 98 -5.73 12.67 21.50
CA GLY A 98 -5.28 11.55 22.31
C GLY A 98 -3.77 11.31 22.22
N SER A 99 -3.35 10.10 22.60
CA SER A 99 -1.93 9.74 22.70
C SER A 99 -1.24 9.50 21.34
N ASP A 100 -1.99 9.24 20.27
CA ASP A 100 -1.44 9.10 18.90
C ASP A 100 -2.26 9.93 17.90
N PRO A 101 -1.92 11.22 17.74
CA PRO A 101 -2.62 12.12 16.82
C PRO A 101 -2.67 11.62 15.38
N ARG A 102 -1.67 10.83 14.94
CA ARG A 102 -1.61 10.30 13.58
C ARG A 102 -2.78 9.37 13.30
N SER A 103 -3.08 8.47 14.24
CA SER A 103 -4.19 7.52 14.13
C SER A 103 -5.54 8.25 14.09
N SER A 104 -5.68 9.32 14.88
CA SER A 104 -6.87 10.19 14.86
C SER A 104 -7.03 10.93 13.53
N MET A 105 -5.95 11.48 12.98
CA MET A 105 -5.93 12.18 11.69
C MET A 105 -5.95 11.24 10.47
N ARG A 106 -5.73 9.93 10.69
CA ARG A 106 -5.53 8.92 9.63
C ARG A 106 -4.43 9.33 8.64
N GLN A 107 -3.48 10.14 9.09
CA GLN A 107 -2.40 10.74 8.30
C GLN A 107 -1.15 10.88 9.16
N GLY A 108 0.03 10.77 8.55
CA GLY A 108 1.28 11.08 9.24
C GLY A 108 2.47 10.24 8.81
N SER A 109 3.64 10.57 9.37
CA SER A 109 4.87 9.84 9.14
C SER A 109 4.88 8.51 9.90
N LEU A 110 5.20 7.44 9.18
CA LEU A 110 5.43 6.10 9.72
C LEU A 110 6.89 5.68 9.51
N SER A 111 7.58 5.42 10.61
CA SER A 111 8.90 4.80 10.60
C SER A 111 8.79 3.35 10.13
N THR A 112 9.92 2.75 9.77
CA THR A 112 9.99 1.32 9.44
C THR A 112 9.51 0.47 10.62
N GLY A 113 8.52 -0.38 10.39
CA GLY A 113 7.92 -1.25 11.41
C GLY A 113 6.78 -0.62 12.18
N ASP A 114 6.62 0.71 12.14
CA ASP A 114 5.51 1.40 12.81
C ASP A 114 4.20 1.16 12.07
N TYR A 115 3.11 1.26 12.83
CA TYR A 115 1.75 1.13 12.31
C TYR A 115 0.89 2.36 12.62
N LEU A 116 -0.12 2.55 11.80
CA LEU A 116 -1.22 3.47 11.95
C LEU A 116 -2.50 2.65 12.20
N ASP A 117 -3.22 2.95 13.27
CA ASP A 117 -4.51 2.32 13.57
C ASP A 117 -5.64 3.18 12.99
N ILE A 118 -6.39 2.64 12.02
CA ILE A 118 -7.50 3.36 11.39
C ILE A 118 -8.81 3.17 12.19
N GLY A 119 -8.83 2.25 13.16
CA GLY A 119 -10.01 1.89 13.94
C GLY A 119 -10.67 0.58 13.48
N HIS A 120 -11.90 0.34 13.94
CA HIS A 120 -12.63 -0.88 13.66
C HIS A 120 -13.33 -0.85 12.30
N PHE A 121 -13.45 -2.01 11.65
CA PHE A 121 -14.05 -2.07 10.31
C PHE A 121 -15.55 -1.73 10.29
N ASP A 122 -16.30 -2.10 11.32
CA ASP A 122 -17.71 -1.73 11.48
C ASP A 122 -17.91 -0.21 11.60
N GLU A 123 -17.08 0.45 12.42
CA GLU A 123 -17.11 1.91 12.55
C GLU A 123 -16.77 2.60 11.22
N LEU A 124 -15.76 2.10 10.50
CA LEU A 124 -15.37 2.65 9.19
C LEU A 124 -16.50 2.53 8.16
N VAL A 125 -17.14 1.36 8.06
CA VAL A 125 -18.24 1.17 7.11
C VAL A 125 -19.46 1.98 7.51
N SER A 126 -19.82 1.99 8.79
CA SER A 126 -20.98 2.77 9.28
C SER A 126 -20.79 4.27 8.98
N GLN A 127 -19.60 4.80 9.22
CA GLN A 127 -19.27 6.19 8.91
C GLN A 127 -19.41 6.50 7.41
N LEU A 128 -18.93 5.60 6.54
CA LEU A 128 -19.02 5.76 5.09
C LEU A 128 -20.48 5.72 4.60
N VAL A 129 -21.30 4.84 5.20
CA VAL A 129 -22.74 4.73 4.92
C VAL A 129 -23.51 5.98 5.36
N GLU A 130 -23.19 6.52 6.53
CA GLU A 130 -23.81 7.74 7.04
C GLU A 130 -23.46 8.99 6.22
N THR A 131 -22.27 9.02 5.63
CA THR A 131 -21.82 10.15 4.81
C THR A 131 -22.50 10.16 3.44
N ASP A 132 -22.81 8.99 2.87
CA ASP A 132 -23.41 8.90 1.54
C ASP A 132 -24.94 9.01 1.58
N PRO A 133 -25.55 10.01 0.93
CA PRO A 133 -27.01 10.11 0.81
C PRO A 133 -27.67 8.89 0.13
N GLU A 134 -26.98 8.20 -0.78
CA GLU A 134 -27.51 7.00 -1.43
C GLU A 134 -27.52 5.79 -0.47
N LEU A 135 -26.51 5.63 0.39
CA LEU A 135 -26.43 4.50 1.34
C LEU A 135 -27.12 4.77 2.67
N SER A 136 -27.23 6.01 3.13
CA SER A 136 -27.86 6.36 4.42
C SER A 136 -29.32 5.93 4.54
N ASN A 137 -30.00 5.68 3.41
CA ASN A 137 -31.37 5.13 3.37
C ASN A 137 -31.44 3.61 3.59
N LEU A 138 -30.30 2.91 3.70
CA LEU A 138 -30.26 1.49 3.98
C LEU A 138 -30.58 1.23 5.45
N SER A 139 -31.56 0.36 5.71
CA SER A 139 -31.96 -0.03 7.07
C SER A 139 -30.88 -0.81 7.82
N SER A 140 -30.04 -1.56 7.10
CA SER A 140 -28.82 -2.16 7.62
C SER A 140 -27.78 -2.30 6.51
N TRP A 141 -26.61 -1.67 6.68
CA TRP A 141 -25.52 -1.80 5.71
C TRP A 141 -24.96 -3.23 5.63
N THR A 142 -25.16 -4.04 6.67
CA THR A 142 -24.69 -5.43 6.74
C THR A 142 -25.25 -6.31 5.62
N ASP A 143 -26.42 -5.95 5.09
CA ASP A 143 -27.15 -6.78 4.14
C ASP A 143 -26.88 -6.37 2.68
N SER A 144 -26.30 -5.18 2.47
CA SER A 144 -26.09 -4.60 1.13
C SER A 144 -24.63 -4.35 0.78
N VAL A 145 -23.75 -4.25 1.79
CA VAL A 145 -22.31 -4.05 1.59
C VAL A 145 -21.62 -5.41 1.52
N THR A 146 -21.09 -5.75 0.35
CA THR A 146 -20.40 -7.02 0.11
C THR A 146 -18.90 -6.94 0.39
N GLY A 147 -18.32 -5.75 0.32
CA GLY A 147 -16.89 -5.58 0.50
C GLY A 147 -16.44 -4.16 0.77
N LEU A 148 -15.19 -4.08 1.24
CA LEU A 148 -14.46 -2.84 1.48
C LEU A 148 -13.07 -2.98 0.86
N ASN A 149 -12.73 -2.09 -0.06
CA ASN A 149 -11.39 -1.96 -0.59
C ASN A 149 -10.71 -0.72 -0.01
N LEU A 150 -9.55 -0.93 0.61
CA LEU A 150 -8.75 0.16 1.17
C LEU A 150 -7.54 0.40 0.28
N ILE A 151 -7.31 1.66 -0.07
CA ILE A 151 -6.14 2.14 -0.80
C ILE A 151 -5.44 3.16 0.08
N VAL A 152 -4.24 2.81 0.54
CA VAL A 152 -3.35 3.73 1.25
C VAL A 152 -2.47 4.42 0.24
N VAL A 153 -2.39 5.74 0.32
CA VAL A 153 -1.49 6.56 -0.48
C VAL A 153 -0.47 7.22 0.44
N ALA A 154 0.80 7.12 0.07
CA ALA A 154 1.90 7.64 0.85
C ALA A 154 2.97 8.29 -0.03
N LEU A 155 3.68 9.24 0.55
CA LEU A 155 4.90 9.81 0.01
C LEU A 155 6.10 9.05 0.56
N TYR A 156 7.02 8.70 -0.33
CA TYR A 156 8.22 7.95 -0.01
C TYR A 156 9.42 8.72 -0.56
N GLY A 157 10.32 9.18 0.31
CA GLY A 157 11.40 10.11 -0.04
C GLY A 157 12.24 9.69 -1.27
N PRO A 158 12.61 8.41 -1.42
CA PRO A 158 13.36 7.94 -2.59
C PRO A 158 12.60 7.97 -3.92
N ASP A 159 11.26 8.06 -3.90
CA ASP A 159 10.40 8.05 -5.08
C ASP A 159 9.80 9.44 -5.36
N LEU A 160 9.78 9.83 -6.63
CA LEU A 160 9.22 11.11 -7.08
C LEU A 160 7.69 11.14 -7.17
N LEU A 161 7.06 9.96 -7.17
CA LEU A 161 5.61 9.81 -7.29
C LEU A 161 5.08 9.17 -6.01
N PRO A 162 3.83 9.46 -5.63
CA PRO A 162 3.21 8.78 -4.50
C PRO A 162 3.18 7.28 -4.76
N VAL A 163 3.45 6.54 -3.69
CA VAL A 163 3.36 5.09 -3.65
C VAL A 163 2.07 4.74 -2.93
N GLY A 164 1.57 3.54 -3.15
CA GLY A 164 0.40 3.10 -2.43
C GLY A 164 0.33 1.61 -2.24
N ALA A 165 -0.69 1.20 -1.50
CA ALA A 165 -1.01 -0.18 -1.27
C ALA A 165 -2.51 -0.36 -1.21
N SER A 166 -2.99 -1.48 -1.73
CA SER A 166 -4.42 -1.80 -1.78
C SER A 166 -4.68 -3.17 -1.17
N ARG A 167 -5.73 -3.26 -0.36
CA ARG A 167 -6.24 -4.52 0.14
C ARG A 167 -7.76 -4.50 0.16
N ARG A 168 -8.35 -5.55 -0.41
CA ARG A 168 -9.79 -5.80 -0.42
C ARG A 168 -10.17 -6.78 0.67
N PHE A 169 -11.27 -6.46 1.33
CA PHE A 169 -11.92 -7.25 2.36
C PHE A 169 -13.35 -7.54 1.93
N SER A 170 -13.81 -8.76 2.15
CA SER A 170 -15.19 -9.18 1.93
C SER A 170 -15.88 -9.36 3.27
N PHE A 171 -17.15 -8.97 3.30
CA PHE A 171 -18.03 -9.26 4.43
C PHE A 171 -18.78 -10.54 4.12
N VAL A 172 -18.66 -11.52 5.03
CA VAL A 172 -19.30 -12.83 4.88
C VAL A 172 -20.16 -13.05 6.11
N GLU A 173 -21.45 -13.28 5.89
CA GLU A 173 -22.36 -13.69 6.94
C GLU A 173 -22.06 -15.14 7.34
N ASN A 174 -21.79 -15.37 8.62
CA ASN A 174 -21.78 -16.72 9.18
C ASN A 174 -23.15 -16.93 9.83
N GLY A 175 -23.81 -18.06 9.52
CA GLY A 175 -25.25 -18.37 9.72
C GLY A 175 -25.90 -18.16 11.10
N GLU A 176 -25.25 -17.46 12.03
CA GLU A 176 -25.74 -16.94 13.30
C GLU A 176 -25.62 -15.40 13.37
N ARG A 177 -25.91 -14.66 12.28
CA ARG A 177 -25.86 -13.17 12.21
C ARG A 177 -24.53 -12.50 12.59
N ASN A 178 -23.45 -13.27 12.72
CA ASN A 178 -22.14 -12.72 13.03
C ASN A 178 -21.40 -12.41 11.73
N LEU A 179 -21.46 -11.15 11.31
CA LEU A 179 -20.73 -10.65 10.14
C LEU A 179 -19.22 -10.78 10.37
N ARG A 180 -18.56 -11.53 9.49
CA ARG A 180 -17.11 -11.70 9.51
C ARG A 180 -16.48 -10.95 8.36
N ILE A 181 -15.40 -10.25 8.66
CA ILE A 181 -14.55 -9.65 7.63
C ILE A 181 -13.42 -10.60 7.26
N ARG A 182 -13.28 -10.91 5.98
CA ARG A 182 -12.22 -11.77 5.44
C ARG A 182 -11.39 -10.99 4.43
N PRO A 183 -10.05 -10.98 4.55
CA PRO A 183 -9.20 -10.45 3.49
C PRO A 183 -9.30 -11.36 2.26
N ASN A 184 -9.51 -10.77 1.08
CA ASN A 184 -9.64 -11.53 -0.17
C ASN A 184 -8.29 -12.08 -0.64
N SER A 185 -7.21 -11.45 -0.22
CA SER A 185 -5.83 -11.87 -0.50
C SER A 185 -5.00 -11.99 0.78
N LEU A 186 -4.05 -12.92 0.77
CA LEU A 186 -3.05 -13.04 1.82
C LEU A 186 -2.11 -11.84 1.84
N THR A 187 -1.76 -11.33 0.65
CA THR A 187 -0.82 -10.23 0.47
C THR A 187 -1.51 -8.92 0.12
N THR A 188 -1.00 -7.81 0.65
CA THR A 188 -1.39 -6.46 0.22
C THR A 188 -0.79 -6.13 -1.13
N ARG A 189 -1.62 -5.69 -2.08
CA ARG A 189 -1.17 -5.32 -3.43
C ARG A 189 -0.43 -3.99 -3.39
N GLN A 190 0.79 -3.98 -3.87
CA GLN A 190 1.62 -2.77 -3.87
C GLN A 190 1.44 -1.98 -5.17
N LEU A 191 1.31 -0.66 -5.05
CA LEU A 191 1.09 0.29 -6.14
C LEU A 191 2.31 1.20 -6.28
N ARG A 192 3.38 0.68 -6.90
CA ARG A 192 4.70 1.34 -6.97
C ARG A 192 5.12 1.74 -8.37
N SER A 193 4.45 1.25 -9.42
CA SER A 193 4.84 1.57 -10.78
C SER A 193 4.55 3.04 -11.11
N ARG A 194 5.34 3.66 -12.00
CA ARG A 194 5.13 5.06 -12.40
C ARG A 194 3.71 5.33 -12.92
N ARG A 195 3.11 4.35 -13.61
CA ARG A 195 1.72 4.43 -14.09
C ARG A 195 0.72 4.42 -12.93
N GLN A 196 0.95 3.59 -11.90
CA GLN A 196 0.13 3.57 -10.69
C GLN A 196 0.30 4.85 -9.89
N GLY A 197 1.52 5.34 -9.67
CA GLY A 197 1.76 6.61 -8.97
C GLY A 197 1.06 7.80 -9.63
N ARG A 198 1.07 7.88 -10.97
CA ARG A 198 0.28 8.89 -11.70
C ARG A 198 -1.24 8.73 -11.58
N ARG A 199 -1.74 7.51 -11.36
CA ARG A 199 -3.17 7.27 -11.08
C ARG A 199 -3.51 7.71 -9.66
N LEU A 200 -2.63 7.41 -8.69
CA LEU A 200 -2.78 7.83 -7.30
C LEU A 200 -2.77 9.36 -7.17
N MET A 201 -1.87 10.06 -7.87
CA MET A 201 -1.90 11.54 -7.91
C MET A 201 -3.23 12.10 -8.41
N ARG A 202 -3.80 11.51 -9.48
CA ARG A 202 -5.10 11.95 -9.99
C ARG A 202 -6.22 11.72 -8.99
N LYS A 203 -6.23 10.54 -8.34
CA LYS A 203 -7.20 10.24 -7.27
C LYS A 203 -7.07 11.19 -6.08
N LEU A 204 -5.85 11.51 -5.67
CA LEU A 204 -5.63 12.51 -4.61
C LEU A 204 -6.18 13.88 -5.03
N ALA A 205 -5.97 14.29 -6.29
CA ALA A 205 -6.48 15.56 -6.79
C ALA A 205 -8.01 15.64 -6.92
N GLU A 206 -8.70 14.49 -6.97
CA GLU A 206 -10.18 14.43 -6.96
C GLU A 206 -10.77 14.63 -5.55
N HIS A 207 -9.95 14.48 -4.51
CA HIS A 207 -10.36 14.57 -3.10
C HIS A 207 -9.69 15.73 -2.34
N LEU A 208 -9.01 16.64 -3.04
CA LEU A 208 -8.47 17.90 -2.51
C LEU A 208 -9.38 19.07 -2.90
#